data_AF-A0A924X6D7-F1
#
_entry.id   AF-A0A924X6D7-F1
#
_cell.length_a   1.000
_cell.length_b   1.000
_cell.length_c   1.000
_cell.angle_alpha   90.00
_cell.angle_beta   90.00
_cell.angle_gamma   90.00
#
_symmetry.space_group_name_H-M   'P 1'
#
loop_
_entity.id
_entity.type
_entity.pdbx_description
1 polymer ?
#
loop_
_entity_poly.entity_id
_entity_poly.type
_entity_poly.pdbx_seq_one_letter_code
_entity_poly.pdbx_strand_id
1 'polypeptide(L)'
;MPVLSTEAVVLHSFDYSESSRILRLATRDAGTQSVLARGARRASTKFGSALGLFAQGVAHLYLKGGRDLQTMSSFDCTHARTSIG
;
A
#
# COMPACT_ATOMS: atom_id res chain seq x y z
N MET A 1 -0.29 -7.16 -17.31
CA MET A 1 -1.39 -7.11 -16.33
C MET A 1 -1.77 -5.65 -16.15
N PRO A 2 -3.06 -5.30 -16.16
CA PRO A 2 -3.47 -3.93 -15.86
C PRO A 2 -3.11 -3.57 -14.42
N VAL A 3 -2.67 -2.34 -14.23
CA VAL A 3 -2.52 -1.73 -12.91
C VAL A 3 -3.87 -1.14 -12.57
N LEU A 4 -4.43 -1.51 -11.42
CA LEU A 4 -5.55 -0.78 -10.83
C LEU A 4 -4.99 0.40 -10.05
N SER A 5 -5.38 1.60 -10.43
CA SER A 5 -5.15 2.82 -9.64
C SER A 5 -6.44 3.15 -8.91
N THR A 6 -6.41 3.07 -7.58
CA THR A 6 -7.60 3.28 -6.73
C THR A 6 -7.20 4.09 -5.51
N GLU A 7 -8.12 4.92 -5.02
CA GLU A 7 -7.96 5.51 -3.70
C GLU A 7 -7.91 4.43 -2.63
N ALA A 8 -7.04 4.62 -1.64
CA ALA A 8 -6.81 3.65 -0.59
C ALA A 8 -6.36 4.29 0.73
N VAL A 9 -6.69 3.59 1.83
CA VAL A 9 -6.24 3.90 3.19
C VAL A 9 -5.49 2.68 3.75
N VAL A 10 -4.33 2.92 4.35
CA VAL A 10 -3.55 1.87 5.04
C VAL A 10 -4.23 1.52 6.36
N LEU A 11 -4.71 0.30 6.50
CA LEU A 11 -5.31 -0.23 7.73
C LEU A 11 -4.28 -0.90 8.63
N HIS A 12 -3.35 -1.64 8.01
CA HIS A 12 -2.25 -2.32 8.70
C HIS A 12 -0.99 -2.24 7.87
N SER A 13 0.15 -2.17 8.56
CA SER A 13 1.47 -2.24 7.97
C SER A 13 2.34 -3.13 8.82
N PHE A 14 2.94 -4.14 8.20
CA PHE A 14 3.93 -4.97 8.84
C PHE A 14 5.09 -5.28 7.90
N ASP A 15 6.20 -5.50 8.56
CA ASP A 15 7.51 -5.63 8.00
C ASP A 15 7.73 -7.10 7.58
N TYR A 16 8.08 -7.36 6.31
CA TYR A 16 8.12 -8.73 5.77
C TYR A 16 9.51 -9.19 5.33
N SER A 17 10.35 -8.28 4.82
CA SER A 17 11.76 -8.57 4.47
C SER A 17 12.63 -7.34 4.73
N GLU A 18 13.94 -7.37 4.41
CA GLU A 18 14.78 -6.16 4.55
C GLU A 18 14.26 -4.96 3.76
N SER A 19 13.62 -5.19 2.61
CA SER A 19 13.19 -4.14 1.70
C SER A 19 11.68 -4.00 1.61
N SER A 20 10.90 -4.99 2.05
CA SER A 20 9.47 -5.05 1.75
C SER A 20 8.57 -4.98 2.98
N ARG A 21 7.40 -4.37 2.79
CA ARG A 21 6.29 -4.39 3.74
C ARG A 21 5.11 -5.11 3.13
N ILE A 22 4.32 -5.77 3.96
CA ILE A 22 2.96 -6.17 3.62
C ILE A 22 2.02 -5.16 4.27
N LEU A 23 1.06 -4.68 3.47
CA LEU A 23 0.05 -3.73 3.91
C LEU A 23 -1.33 -4.33 3.73
N ARG A 24 -2.26 -3.92 4.57
CA ARG A 24 -3.69 -4.11 4.35
C ARG A 24 -4.31 -2.77 4.00
N LEU A 25 -4.88 -2.67 2.80
CA LEU A 25 -5.46 -1.45 2.27
C LEU A 25 -6.98 -1.58 2.21
N ALA A 26 -7.70 -0.58 2.71
CA ALA A 26 -9.08 -0.35 2.30
C ALA A 26 -9.04 0.43 0.99
N THR A 27 -9.43 -0.19 -0.12
CA THR A 27 -9.48 0.45 -1.44
C THR A 27 -10.91 0.77 -1.83
N ARG A 28 -11.09 1.84 -2.61
CA ARG A 28 -12.40 2.27 -3.11
C ARG A 28 -13.00 1.26 -4.11
N ASP A 29 -12.18 0.76 -5.04
CA ASP A 29 -12.69 0.00 -6.19
C ASP A 29 -12.54 -1.52 -6.05
N ALA A 30 -11.64 -2.00 -5.19
CA ALA A 30 -11.34 -3.42 -5.02
C ALA A 30 -11.59 -3.93 -3.59
N GLY A 31 -12.25 -3.15 -2.73
CA GLY A 31 -12.49 -3.51 -1.34
C GLY A 31 -11.19 -3.61 -0.52
N THR A 32 -11.12 -4.54 0.44
CA THR A 32 -9.91 -4.70 1.26
C THR A 32 -8.89 -5.60 0.58
N GLN A 33 -7.67 -5.11 0.38
CA GLN A 33 -6.60 -5.83 -0.31
C GLN A 33 -5.37 -5.98 0.59
N SER A 34 -4.83 -7.20 0.66
CA SER A 34 -3.50 -7.45 1.22
C SER A 34 -2.47 -7.32 0.11
N VAL A 35 -1.47 -6.45 0.29
CA VAL A 35 -0.51 -6.10 -0.77
C VAL A 35 0.92 -6.19 -0.27
N LEU A 36 1.81 -6.73 -1.11
CA LEU A 36 3.25 -6.67 -0.93
C LEU A 36 3.79 -5.39 -1.59
N ALA A 37 4.37 -4.51 -0.79
CA ALA A 37 5.03 -3.28 -1.23
C ALA A 37 6.55 -3.50 -1.24
N ARG A 38 7.10 -3.83 -2.41
CA ARG A 38 8.53 -4.12 -2.58
C ARG A 38 9.35 -2.85 -2.54
N GLY A 39 10.31 -2.76 -1.63
CA GLY A 39 11.14 -1.55 -1.48
C GLY A 39 10.55 -0.52 -0.51
N ALA A 40 9.36 -0.76 0.06
CA ALA A 40 8.68 0.15 0.97
C ALA A 40 9.40 0.38 2.33
N ARG A 41 10.37 -0.47 2.69
CA ARG A 41 11.20 -0.23 3.89
C ARG A 41 12.38 0.70 3.63
N ARG A 42 12.83 0.79 2.38
CA ARG A 42 13.92 1.70 2.00
C ARG A 42 13.30 3.06 1.70
N ALA A 43 14.06 4.13 1.92
CA ALA A 43 13.67 5.45 1.42
C ALA A 43 13.54 5.37 -0.11
N SER A 44 12.31 5.24 -0.59
CA SER A 44 12.00 5.05 -2.00
C SER A 44 10.98 6.10 -2.40
N THR A 45 11.25 6.77 -3.52
CA THR A 45 10.34 7.76 -4.12
C THR A 45 8.97 7.16 -4.45
N LYS A 46 8.86 5.84 -4.62
CA LYS A 46 7.63 5.14 -5.00
C LYS A 46 6.58 5.04 -3.90
N PHE A 47 7.00 5.14 -2.65
CA PHE A 47 6.14 4.94 -1.48
C PHE A 47 6.19 6.11 -0.49
N GLY A 48 7.14 7.03 -0.69
CA GLY A 48 7.42 8.12 0.26
C GLY A 48 7.86 7.59 1.63
N SER A 49 7.91 8.49 2.62
CA SER A 49 8.13 8.15 4.03
C SER A 49 6.84 7.72 4.75
N ALA A 50 5.69 7.76 4.07
CA ALA A 50 4.37 7.88 4.68
C ALA A 50 3.50 6.62 4.60
N LEU A 51 4.06 5.42 4.38
CA LEU A 51 3.29 4.15 4.51
C LEU A 51 3.05 3.75 5.97
N GLY A 52 2.63 4.72 6.78
CA GLY A 52 2.18 4.51 8.16
C GLY A 52 0.72 4.07 8.22
N LEU A 53 0.28 3.65 9.40
CA LEU A 53 -1.13 3.41 9.65
C LEU A 53 -1.97 4.64 9.31
N PHE A 54 -3.12 4.42 8.69
CA PHE A 54 -4.10 5.43 8.28
C PHE A 54 -3.61 6.46 7.26
N ALA A 55 -2.45 6.24 6.64
CA ALA A 55 -2.06 7.01 5.47
C ALA A 55 -3.07 6.80 4.33
N GLN A 56 -3.44 7.90 3.67
CA GLN A 56 -4.43 7.91 2.59
C GLN A 56 -3.80 8.42 1.30
N GLY A 57 -4.15 7.81 0.18
CA GLY A 57 -3.58 8.15 -1.12
C GLY A 57 -4.15 7.32 -2.26
N VAL A 58 -3.43 7.33 -3.38
CA VAL A 58 -3.74 6.48 -4.54
C VAL A 58 -2.77 5.30 -4.57
N ALA A 59 -3.31 4.09 -4.51
CA ALA A 59 -2.55 2.85 -4.60
C ALA A 59 -2.56 2.33 -6.04
N HIS A 60 -1.39 1.91 -6.53
CA HIS A 60 -1.24 1.27 -7.82
C HIS A 60 -0.99 -0.23 -7.62
N LEU A 61 -1.99 -1.04 -7.94
CA LEU A 61 -2.07 -2.45 -7.59
C LEU A 61 -2.03 -3.36 -8.81
N TYR A 62 -1.23 -4.41 -8.74
CA TYR A 62 -1.33 -5.56 -9.63
C TYR A 62 -2.24 -6.60 -9.00
N LEU A 63 -3.49 -6.63 -9.44
CA LEU A 63 -4.47 -7.61 -8.99
C LEU A 63 -4.46 -8.87 -9.88
N LYS A 64 -4.39 -10.03 -9.25
CA LYS A 64 -4.55 -11.35 -9.89
C LYS A 64 -5.62 -12.14 -9.17
N GLY A 65 -6.61 -12.66 -9.90
CA GLY A 65 -7.62 -13.56 -9.35
C GLY A 65 -6.99 -14.81 -8.74
N GLY A 66 -7.57 -15.30 -7.63
CA GLY A 66 -7.07 -16.46 -6.88
C GLY A 66 -5.78 -16.22 -6.09
N ARG A 67 -5.38 -14.96 -5.90
CA ARG A 67 -4.21 -14.59 -5.09
C ARG A 67 -4.64 -13.74 -3.89
N ASP A 68 -4.27 -14.17 -2.70
CA ASP A 68 -4.65 -13.47 -1.47
C ASP A 68 -3.70 -12.30 -1.14
N LEU A 69 -2.45 -12.37 -1.59
CA LEU A 69 -1.44 -11.33 -1.40
C LEU A 69 -1.04 -10.71 -2.74
N GLN A 70 -1.61 -9.56 -3.06
CA GLN A 70 -1.36 -8.82 -4.30
C GLN A 70 -0.01 -8.08 -4.25
N THR A 71 0.35 -7.39 -5.33
CA THR A 71 1.58 -6.56 -5.37
C THR A 71 1.21 -5.10 -5.56
N MET A 72 1.80 -4.20 -4.78
CA MET A 72 1.68 -2.76 -4.96
C MET A 72 2.96 -2.19 -5.57
N SER A 73 2.84 -1.45 -6.67
CA SER A 73 3.98 -0.86 -7.37
C SER A 73 4.42 0.49 -6.80
N SER A 74 3.43 1.28 -6.36
CA SER A 74 3.61 2.63 -5.83
C SER A 74 2.38 3.03 -5.02
N PHE A 75 2.57 4.03 -4.16
CA PHE A 75 1.53 4.65 -3.38
C PHE A 75 1.75 6.16 -3.33
N ASP A 76 0.85 6.92 -3.95
CA ASP A 76 0.90 8.37 -3.99
C ASP A 76 0.17 8.91 -2.76
N CYS A 77 0.92 9.14 -1.69
CA CYS A 77 0.37 9.57 -0.41
C CYS A 77 -0.15 11.02 -0.51
N THR A 78 -1.44 11.20 -0.23
CA THR A 78 -2.09 12.51 -0.16
C THR A 78 -2.16 13.04 1.28
N HIS A 79 -2.38 12.15 2.24
CA HIS A 79 -2.47 12.49 3.66
C HIS A 79 -1.70 11.47 4.49
N ALA A 80 -0.62 11.93 5.12
CA ALA A 80 0.09 11.16 6.13
C ALA A 80 -0.58 11.38 7.49
N ARG A 81 -0.85 10.30 8.24
CA ARG A 81 -1.32 10.37 9.62
C ARG A 81 -0.29 9.70 10.52
N THR A 82 0.45 10.50 11.28
CA THR A 82 1.56 10.02 12.12
C THR A 82 1.15 9.86 13.59
N SER A 83 0.01 10.41 13.98
CA SER A 83 -0.56 10.31 15.31
C SER A 83 -2.08 10.18 15.25
N ILE A 84 -2.62 9.49 16.25
CA ILE A 84 -4.03 9.59 16.63
C ILE A 84 -4.04 10.77 17.60
N GLY A 85 -4.78 11.84 17.28
CA GLY A 85 -4.75 13.11 17.99
C GLY A 85 -4.84 12.99 19.51
#